data_AF-A0A0C2W406-F1
#
_entry.id   AF-A0A0C2W406-F1
#
_cell.length_a   1.000
_cell.length_b   1.000
_cell.length_c   1.000
_cell.angle_alpha   90.00
_cell.angle_beta   90.00
_cell.angle_gamma   90.00
#
_symmetry.space_group_name_H-M   'P 1'
#
loop_
_entity.id
_entity.type
_entity.pdbx_description
1 polymer ?
#
loop_
_entity_poly.entity_id
_entity_poly.type
_entity_poly.pdbx_seq_one_letter_code
_entity_poly.pdbx_strand_id
1 'polypeptide(L)'
;MSHSTSLNDVYSNVEKLDANGSNWYMFQLRFLSAAEYKEVSGQFDGSNQMPGPPTPIGENVKELTAEQKKEYATSLATWKKKEGTARYLLWSSIPNSILVKINRKPTVAEMWEWIVVEFTEKSMSMQAHLHAEFMSMRYTKGADLRTEFD
;
A
#
# COMPACT_ATOMS: atom_id res chain seq x y z
N MET A 1 -24.62 -25.45 -3.33
CA MET A 1 -24.21 -24.77 -2.09
C MET A 1 -23.91 -23.33 -2.46
N SER A 2 -24.79 -22.39 -2.10
CA SER A 2 -24.56 -20.97 -2.40
C SER A 2 -23.62 -20.40 -1.34
N HIS A 3 -22.37 -20.13 -1.69
CA HIS A 3 -21.45 -19.42 -0.81
C HIS A 3 -21.94 -17.97 -0.70
N SER A 4 -22.46 -17.59 0.46
CA SER A 4 -22.68 -16.19 0.79
C SER A 4 -21.31 -15.57 1.04
N THR A 5 -20.76 -14.91 0.03
CA THR A 5 -19.53 -14.14 0.18
C THR A 5 -19.86 -12.92 1.03
N SER A 6 -19.38 -12.93 2.28
CA SER A 6 -19.46 -11.77 3.15
C SER A 6 -18.72 -10.60 2.50
N LEU A 7 -19.19 -9.37 2.70
CA LEU A 7 -18.42 -8.18 2.30
C LEU A 7 -16.99 -8.25 2.86
N ASN A 8 -16.81 -8.79 4.06
CA ASN A 8 -15.47 -9.01 4.65
C ASN A 8 -14.61 -10.01 3.87
N ASP A 9 -15.20 -11.01 3.20
CA ASP A 9 -14.49 -11.97 2.34
C ASP A 9 -14.14 -11.38 0.96
N VAL A 10 -14.94 -10.42 0.48
CA VAL A 10 -14.61 -9.63 -0.72
C VAL A 10 -13.49 -8.63 -0.41
N TYR A 11 -13.54 -8.00 0.77
CA TYR A 11 -12.53 -7.03 1.22
C TYR A 11 -11.22 -7.66 1.70
N SER A 12 -11.20 -8.94 2.07
CA SER A 12 -9.97 -9.67 2.40
C SER A 12 -9.18 -10.07 1.15
N ASN A 13 -9.83 -10.13 -0.01
CA ASN A 13 -9.21 -10.37 -1.32
C ASN A 13 -8.76 -9.06 -1.98
N VAL A 14 -7.99 -8.22 -1.25
CA VAL A 14 -7.15 -7.25 -1.96
C VAL A 14 -6.20 -8.08 -2.82
N GLU A 15 -6.38 -7.97 -4.14
CA GLU A 15 -5.54 -8.67 -5.11
C GLU A 15 -4.08 -8.39 -4.77
N LYS A 16 -3.24 -9.42 -4.76
CA LYS A 16 -1.84 -9.23 -4.38
C LYS A 16 -1.12 -8.48 -5.49
N LEU A 17 -0.17 -7.64 -5.09
CA LEU A 17 0.70 -6.96 -6.06
C LEU A 17 1.53 -8.00 -6.82
N ASP A 18 1.48 -7.99 -8.14
CA ASP A 18 2.36 -8.82 -8.95
C ASP A 18 3.79 -8.30 -8.89
N ALA A 19 4.78 -9.17 -8.74
CA ALA A 19 6.18 -8.76 -8.57
C ALA A 19 6.76 -7.99 -9.77
N ASN A 20 6.18 -8.17 -10.97
CA ASN A 20 6.52 -7.47 -12.21
C ASN A 20 5.77 -6.14 -12.39
N GLY A 21 4.79 -5.84 -11.53
CA GLY A 21 3.97 -4.64 -11.59
C GLY A 21 2.87 -4.61 -12.64
N SER A 22 2.50 -5.74 -13.26
CA SER A 22 1.44 -5.79 -14.29
C SER A 22 0.09 -5.28 -13.78
N ASN A 23 -0.25 -5.56 -12.52
CA ASN A 23 -1.50 -5.14 -11.92
C ASN A 23 -1.38 -3.88 -11.04
N TRP A 24 -0.26 -3.14 -11.10
CA TRP A 24 0.05 -2.04 -10.18
C TRP A 24 -1.08 -1.01 -10.05
N TYR A 25 -1.62 -0.52 -11.17
CA TYR A 25 -2.68 0.49 -11.13
C TYR A 25 -3.94 0.00 -10.41
N MET A 26 -4.39 -1.21 -10.73
CA MET A 26 -5.60 -1.80 -10.13
C MET A 26 -5.35 -2.18 -8.66
N PHE A 27 -4.15 -2.67 -8.35
CA PHE A 27 -3.70 -2.90 -6.99
C PHE A 27 -3.77 -1.62 -6.16
N GLN A 28 -3.12 -0.55 -6.62
CA GLN A 28 -3.03 0.73 -5.90
C GLN A 28 -4.42 1.29 -5.62
N LEU A 29 -5.30 1.31 -6.64
CA LEU A 29 -6.67 1.79 -6.50
C LEU A 29 -7.43 1.03 -5.41
N ARG A 30 -7.44 -0.31 -5.48
CA ARG A 30 -8.18 -1.16 -4.53
C ARG A 30 -7.57 -1.14 -3.13
N PHE A 31 -6.24 -1.12 -3.04
CA PHE A 31 -5.52 -1.08 -1.78
C PHE A 31 -5.81 0.22 -1.01
N LEU A 32 -5.79 1.37 -1.69
CA LEU A 32 -6.11 2.65 -1.07
C LEU A 32 -7.57 2.69 -0.59
N SER A 33 -8.53 2.18 -1.37
CA SER A 33 -9.92 2.05 -0.90
C SER A 33 -10.05 1.15 0.34
N ALA A 34 -9.29 0.05 0.42
CA ALA A 34 -9.26 -0.80 1.60
C ALA A 34 -8.63 -0.11 2.83
N ALA A 35 -7.59 0.71 2.61
CA ALA A 35 -6.96 1.51 3.65
C ALA A 35 -7.88 2.61 4.18
N GLU A 36 -8.66 3.26 3.31
CA GLU A 36 -9.70 4.22 3.68
C GLU A 36 -10.79 3.56 4.53
N TYR A 37 -11.31 2.41 4.09
CA TYR A 37 -12.31 1.64 4.85
C TYR A 37 -11.82 1.24 6.25
N LYS A 38 -10.53 0.94 6.39
CA LYS A 38 -9.90 0.62 7.69
C LYS A 38 -9.44 1.84 8.49
N GLU A 39 -9.71 3.06 8.02
CA GLU A 39 -9.32 4.33 8.64
C GLU A 39 -7.80 4.47 8.90
N VAL A 40 -7.00 3.87 8.02
CA VAL A 40 -5.53 3.88 8.06
C VAL A 40 -4.88 4.54 6.85
N SER A 41 -5.66 5.12 5.93
CA SER A 41 -5.15 5.87 4.77
C SER A 41 -4.09 6.91 5.17
N GLY A 42 -4.31 7.60 6.29
CA GLY A 42 -3.38 8.59 6.85
C GLY A 42 -1.98 8.07 7.21
N GLN A 43 -1.80 6.74 7.34
CA GLN A 43 -0.48 6.13 7.57
C GLN A 43 0.29 5.88 6.27
N PHE A 44 -0.40 5.88 5.12
CA PHE A 44 0.19 5.66 3.81
C PHE A 44 0.56 6.98 3.12
N ASP A 45 -0.27 8.02 3.25
CA ASP A 45 -0.01 9.35 2.69
C ASP A 45 0.95 10.20 3.56
N GLY A 46 1.26 9.74 4.78
CA GLY A 46 2.12 10.45 5.74
C GLY A 46 1.43 11.61 6.48
N SER A 47 0.13 11.82 6.29
CA SER A 47 -0.65 12.85 6.99
C SER A 47 -0.79 12.58 8.48
N ASN A 48 -0.79 11.31 8.88
CA ASN A 48 -0.84 10.89 10.28
C ASN A 48 0.57 10.67 10.83
N GLN A 49 1.27 11.77 11.11
CA GLN A 49 2.62 11.72 11.64
C GLN A 49 2.67 11.17 13.07
N MET A 50 3.78 10.50 13.39
CA MET A 50 4.04 10.00 14.74
C MET A 50 4.02 11.17 15.75
N PRO A 51 3.23 11.11 16.83
CA PRO A 51 3.23 12.15 17.85
C PRO A 51 4.63 12.37 18.44
N GLY A 52 5.14 13.59 18.32
CA GLY A 52 6.40 14.02 18.94
C GLY A 52 6.24 14.17 20.46
N PRO A 53 7.34 14.03 21.23
CA PRO A 53 7.29 14.22 22.67
C PRO A 53 6.78 15.62 23.01
N PRO A 54 5.91 15.76 24.02
CA PRO A 54 5.37 17.07 24.41
C PRO A 54 6.51 18.01 24.82
N THR A 55 6.69 19.09 24.08
CA THR A 55 7.68 20.14 24.37
C THR A 55 7.08 21.13 25.38
N PRO A 56 7.82 21.53 26.44
CA PRO A 56 7.36 22.60 27.32
C PRO A 56 7.16 23.89 26.52
N ILE A 57 5.95 24.47 26.56
CA ILE A 57 5.65 25.76 25.92
C ILE A 57 5.90 26.87 26.95
N GLY A 58 6.99 27.64 26.77
CA GLY A 58 7.30 28.87 27.51
C GLY A 58 8.74 28.96 28.06
N GLU A 59 9.28 30.18 28.14
CA GLU A 59 10.63 30.51 28.68
C GLU A 59 10.86 30.10 30.15
N ASN A 60 9.81 29.69 30.86
CA ASN A 60 9.92 29.05 32.17
C ASN A 60 9.60 27.57 32.01
N VAL A 61 10.63 26.72 32.17
CA VAL A 61 10.54 25.25 32.13
C VAL A 61 9.67 24.76 33.31
N LYS A 62 8.35 24.88 33.19
CA LYS A 62 7.41 24.15 34.03
C LYS A 62 7.43 22.69 33.58
N GLU A 63 7.64 21.79 34.54
CA GLU A 63 7.49 20.36 34.31
C GLU A 63 6.13 20.08 33.66
N LEU A 64 6.13 19.22 32.63
CA LEU A 64 4.90 18.79 31.96
C LEU A 64 3.87 18.27 32.96
N THR A 65 2.63 18.70 32.83
CA THR A 65 1.55 18.23 33.70
C THR A 65 1.26 16.75 33.47
N ALA A 66 0.72 16.09 34.49
CA ALA A 66 0.34 14.68 34.40
C ALA A 66 -0.71 14.45 33.29
N GLU A 67 -1.60 15.43 33.02
CA GLU A 67 -2.56 15.32 31.92
C GLU A 67 -1.88 15.34 30.55
N GLN A 68 -0.91 16.23 30.32
CA GLN A 68 -0.17 16.33 29.05
C GLN A 68 0.59 15.03 28.73
N LYS A 69 1.21 14.41 29.74
CA LYS A 69 1.89 13.12 29.57
C LYS A 69 0.90 12.00 29.25
N LYS A 70 -0.30 12.01 29.87
CA LYS A 70 -1.34 11.01 29.64
C LYS A 70 -1.93 11.13 28.23
N GLU A 71 -2.20 12.35 27.77
CA GLU A 71 -2.71 12.62 26.43
C GLU A 71 -1.70 12.27 25.33
N TYR A 72 -0.42 12.54 25.57
CA TYR A 72 0.65 12.06 24.71
C TYR A 72 0.69 10.52 24.63
N ALA A 73 0.57 9.84 25.77
CA ALA A 73 0.58 8.37 25.80
C ALA A 73 -0.61 7.77 25.05
N THR A 74 -1.82 8.35 25.17
CA THR A 74 -3.02 7.86 24.47
C THR A 74 -2.97 8.12 22.97
N SER A 75 -2.51 9.30 22.55
CA SER A 75 -2.32 9.62 21.13
C SER A 75 -1.26 8.71 20.48
N LEU A 76 -0.12 8.49 21.15
CA LEU A 76 0.92 7.59 20.69
C LEU A 76 0.43 6.13 20.59
N ALA A 77 -0.33 5.65 21.58
CA ALA A 77 -0.90 4.30 21.55
C ALA A 77 -1.88 4.12 20.39
N THR A 78 -2.74 5.12 20.15
CA THR A 78 -3.69 5.12 19.03
C THR A 78 -2.96 5.12 17.70
N TRP A 79 -1.93 5.96 17.56
CA TRP A 79 -1.09 6.01 16.36
C TRP A 79 -0.41 4.66 16.09
N LYS A 80 0.24 4.06 17.10
CA LYS A 80 0.90 2.74 16.97
C LYS A 80 -0.08 1.64 16.55
N LYS A 81 -1.32 1.66 17.03
CA LYS A 81 -2.36 0.71 16.63
C LYS A 81 -2.74 0.87 15.15
N LYS A 82 -2.88 2.11 14.68
CA LYS A 82 -3.16 2.41 13.26
C LYS A 82 -1.98 2.01 12.38
N GLU A 83 -0.76 2.35 12.77
CA GLU A 83 0.48 1.96 12.10
C GLU A 83 0.62 0.42 11.99
N GLY A 84 0.33 -0.31 13.08
CA GLY A 84 0.35 -1.78 13.07
C GLY A 84 -0.70 -2.39 12.13
N THR A 85 -1.92 -1.82 12.11
CA THR A 85 -2.99 -2.25 11.20
C THR A 85 -2.62 -2.00 9.74
N ALA A 86 -2.07 -0.82 9.44
CA ALA A 86 -1.62 -0.44 8.11
C ALA A 86 -0.49 -1.36 7.62
N ARG A 87 0.46 -1.66 8.50
CA ARG A 87 1.58 -2.57 8.21
C ARG A 87 1.11 -3.99 7.92
N TYR A 88 0.18 -4.51 8.72
CA TYR A 88 -0.41 -5.83 8.48
C TYR A 88 -1.14 -5.90 7.13
N LEU A 89 -1.95 -4.87 6.82
CA LEU A 89 -2.64 -4.76 5.53
C LEU A 89 -1.64 -4.74 4.36
N LEU A 90 -0.54 -4.01 4.50
CA LEU A 90 0.50 -3.95 3.49
C LEU A 90 1.17 -5.32 3.32
N TRP A 91 1.50 -6.00 4.41
CA TRP A 91 2.15 -7.31 4.38
C TRP A 91 1.29 -8.41 3.77
N SER A 92 -0.03 -8.40 4.01
CA SER A 92 -0.93 -9.40 3.39
C SER A 92 -1.08 -9.22 1.88
N SER A 93 -0.82 -8.01 1.37
CA SER A 93 -1.12 -7.61 0.00
C SER A 93 0.10 -7.64 -0.93
N ILE A 94 1.30 -7.91 -0.39
CA ILE A 94 2.57 -7.80 -1.10
C ILE A 94 3.32 -9.15 -1.13
N PRO A 95 4.00 -9.50 -2.24
CA PRO A 95 4.85 -10.68 -2.32
C PRO A 95 6.07 -10.63 -1.39
N ASN A 96 6.51 -11.79 -0.90
CA ASN A 96 7.68 -11.92 -0.03
C ASN A 96 8.96 -11.28 -0.60
N SER A 97 9.14 -11.32 -1.93
CA SER A 97 10.30 -10.71 -2.61
C SER A 97 10.38 -9.19 -2.41
N ILE A 98 9.22 -8.53 -2.28
CA ILE A 98 9.12 -7.09 -2.04
C ILE A 98 9.15 -6.79 -0.53
N LEU A 99 8.53 -7.66 0.29
CA LEU A 99 8.55 -7.53 1.76
C LEU A 99 9.96 -7.41 2.32
N VAL A 100 10.90 -8.22 1.82
CA VAL A 100 12.30 -8.17 2.26
C VAL A 100 12.95 -6.81 1.95
N LYS A 101 12.56 -6.14 0.86
CA LYS A 101 13.09 -4.82 0.48
C LYS A 101 12.53 -3.71 1.37
N ILE A 102 11.22 -3.72 1.63
CA ILE A 102 10.54 -2.65 2.37
C ILE A 102 10.65 -2.79 3.90
N ASN A 103 10.92 -3.99 4.44
CA ASN A 103 11.01 -4.24 5.88
C ASN A 103 12.09 -3.41 6.61
N ARG A 104 13.06 -2.85 5.87
CA ARG A 104 14.08 -1.96 6.44
C ARG A 104 13.59 -0.54 6.71
N LYS A 105 12.40 -0.17 6.22
CA LYS A 105 11.84 1.16 6.42
C LYS A 105 11.14 1.29 7.78
N PRO A 106 11.29 2.40 8.51
CA PRO A 106 10.73 2.61 9.83
C PRO A 106 9.19 2.76 9.85
N THR A 107 8.63 3.43 8.85
CA THR A 107 7.20 3.79 8.80
C THR A 107 6.50 3.18 7.58
N VAL A 108 5.19 2.94 7.70
CA VAL A 108 4.36 2.49 6.57
C VAL A 108 4.35 3.52 5.44
N ALA A 109 4.39 4.82 5.75
CA ALA A 109 4.49 5.88 4.75
C ALA A 109 5.74 5.72 3.86
N GLU A 110 6.92 5.51 4.46
CA GLU A 110 8.15 5.29 3.71
C GLU A 110 8.17 3.97 2.94
N MET A 111 7.53 2.92 3.48
CA MET A 111 7.34 1.66 2.74
C MET A 111 6.48 1.90 1.50
N TRP A 112 5.38 2.62 1.66
CA TRP A 112 4.42 2.91 0.60
C TRP A 112 5.00 3.79 -0.49
N GLU A 113 5.69 4.86 -0.12
CA GLU A 113 6.40 5.73 -1.06
C GLU A 113 7.37 4.93 -1.94
N TRP A 114 8.17 4.05 -1.33
CA TRP A 114 9.08 3.20 -2.08
C TRP A 114 8.36 2.27 -3.07
N ILE A 115 7.23 1.68 -2.65
CA ILE A 115 6.42 0.81 -3.52
C ILE A 115 5.86 1.62 -4.70
N VAL A 116 5.33 2.81 -4.43
CA VAL A 116 4.76 3.68 -5.48
C VAL A 116 5.80 4.00 -6.54
N VAL A 117 7.02 4.36 -6.13
CA VAL A 117 8.12 4.65 -7.08
C VAL A 117 8.49 3.41 -7.90
N GLU A 118 8.85 2.31 -7.23
CA GLU A 118 9.32 1.08 -7.88
C GLU A 118 8.27 0.51 -8.86
N PHE A 119 7.00 0.48 -8.46
CA PHE A 119 5.96 -0.18 -9.26
C PHE A 119 5.35 0.71 -10.33
N THR A 120 5.43 2.03 -10.21
CA THR A 120 5.11 2.94 -11.31
C THR A 120 6.11 2.77 -12.45
N GLU A 121 7.42 2.71 -12.14
CA GLU A 121 8.47 2.47 -13.14
C GLU A 121 8.35 1.10 -13.81
N LYS A 122 8.10 0.05 -13.02
CA LYS A 122 7.89 -1.31 -13.54
C LYS A 122 6.65 -1.43 -14.41
N SER A 123 5.54 -0.83 -14.00
CA SER A 123 4.30 -0.85 -14.79
C SER A 123 4.49 -0.15 -16.14
N MET A 124 5.22 0.98 -16.19
CA MET A 124 5.57 1.64 -17.45
C MET A 124 6.46 0.77 -18.34
N SER A 125 7.45 0.12 -17.75
CA SER A 125 8.34 -0.79 -18.49
C SER A 125 7.59 -2.00 -19.06
N MET A 126 6.66 -2.58 -18.29
CA MET A 126 5.79 -3.66 -18.73
C MET A 126 4.89 -3.22 -19.88
N GLN A 127 4.27 -2.04 -19.78
CA GLN A 127 3.45 -1.49 -20.85
C GLN A 127 4.27 -1.27 -22.14
N ALA A 128 5.49 -0.73 -22.02
CA ALA A 128 6.38 -0.56 -23.17
C ALA A 128 6.78 -1.90 -23.79
N HIS A 129 7.05 -2.92 -22.96
CA HIS A 129 7.34 -4.27 -23.42
C HIS A 129 6.16 -4.88 -24.20
N LEU A 130 4.95 -4.85 -23.63
CA LEU A 130 3.73 -5.33 -24.29
C LEU A 130 3.46 -4.60 -25.61
N HIS A 131 3.68 -3.28 -25.65
CA HIS A 131 3.55 -2.50 -26.87
C HIS A 131 4.60 -2.90 -27.93
N ALA A 132 5.84 -3.14 -27.52
CA ALA A 132 6.88 -3.62 -28.41
C ALA A 132 6.58 -5.02 -28.96
N GLU A 133 6.10 -5.94 -28.11
CA GLU A 133 5.65 -7.27 -28.53
C GLU A 133 4.52 -7.16 -29.56
N PHE A 134 3.49 -6.37 -29.27
CA PHE A 134 2.38 -6.12 -30.18
C PHE A 134 2.84 -5.57 -31.53
N MET A 135 3.78 -4.60 -31.54
CA MET A 135 4.33 -4.04 -32.78
C MET A 135 5.22 -5.04 -33.54
N SER A 136 5.84 -5.99 -32.82
CA SER A 136 6.65 -7.05 -33.41
C SER A 136 5.83 -8.22 -33.97
N MET A 137 4.57 -8.36 -33.55
CA MET A 137 3.66 -9.36 -34.08
C MET A 137 3.51 -9.15 -35.59
N ARG A 138 3.88 -10.16 -36.37
CA ARG A 138 3.75 -10.17 -37.81
C ARG A 138 2.54 -11.00 -38.21
N TYR A 139 1.78 -10.50 -39.19
CA TYR A 139 0.80 -11.30 -39.88
C TYR A 139 1.47 -12.51 -40.55
N THR A 140 1.04 -13.70 -40.18
CA THR A 140 1.38 -14.95 -40.84
C THR A 140 0.32 -15.27 -41.90
N LYS A 141 0.74 -15.31 -43.17
CA LYS A 141 -0.18 -15.56 -44.29
C LYS A 141 -0.85 -16.92 -44.14
N GLY A 142 -2.16 -16.92 -43.95
CA GLY A 142 -2.97 -18.14 -43.77
C GLY A 142 -3.21 -18.54 -42.31
N ALA A 143 -2.76 -17.77 -41.31
CA ALA A 143 -3.17 -17.99 -39.93
C ALA A 143 -4.66 -17.66 -39.74
N ASP A 144 -5.35 -18.51 -38.99
CA ASP A 144 -6.73 -18.25 -38.58
C ASP A 144 -6.71 -17.18 -37.49
N LEU A 145 -7.25 -16.00 -37.78
CA LEU A 145 -7.30 -14.92 -36.82
C LEU A 145 -8.15 -15.29 -35.59
N ARG A 146 -9.08 -16.24 -35.69
CA ARG A 146 -9.91 -16.66 -34.55
C ARG A 146 -9.10 -17.36 -33.46
N THR A 147 -8.04 -18.08 -33.82
CA THR A 147 -7.18 -18.75 -32.83
C THR A 147 -6.26 -17.80 -32.07
N GLU A 148 -6.15 -16.55 -32.51
CA GLU A 148 -5.30 -15.52 -31.89
C GLU A 148 -6.07 -14.62 -30.90
N PHE A 149 -7.39 -14.75 -30.80
CA PHE A 149 -8.26 -13.89 -29.97
C PHE A 149 -9.14 -14.66 -28.95
N ASP A 150 -9.02 -15.99 -28.85
CA ASP A 150 -9.75 -16.83 -27.88
C ASP A 150 -9.00 -17.01 -26.54
#